data_AF-A0A1Q3BIZ3-F1
#
_entry.id   AF-A0A1Q3BIZ3-F1
#
_cell.length_a   1.000
_cell.length_b   1.000
_cell.length_c   1.000
_cell.angle_alpha   90.00
_cell.angle_beta   90.00
_cell.angle_gamma   90.00
#
_symmetry.space_group_name_H-M   'P 1'
#
loop_
_entity.id
_entity.type
_entity.pdbx_description
1 polymer ?
#
loop_
_entity_poly.entity_id
_entity_poly.type
_entity_poly.pdbx_seq_one_letter_code
_entity_poly.pdbx_strand_id
1 'polypeptide(L)'
;MGKRLVQRMRMKSKHYIALHLRFEPDMLAFSGCYYGGGDKERKELGTIRKRWKTLHTSNPDKERRHGKCPLTPEEVGLMLRTLGYGNDVNIYVASGDVYGGEETLAPLRALFPNFYTKDTIASKE
;
A
#
# COMPACT_ATOMS: atom_id res chain seq x y z
N MET A 1 12.51 19.39 -2.60
CA MET A 1 11.64 18.59 -3.52
C MET A 1 10.23 18.39 -2.96
N GLY A 2 10.05 17.89 -1.72
CA GLY A 2 8.71 17.61 -1.15
C GLY A 2 7.70 18.77 -1.16
N LYS A 3 8.13 19.99 -0.81
CA LYS A 3 7.26 21.20 -0.86
C LYS A 3 6.61 21.41 -2.22
N ARG A 4 7.33 21.13 -3.32
CA ARG A 4 6.82 21.26 -4.68
C ARG A 4 5.75 20.20 -5.00
N LEU A 5 5.92 18.96 -4.55
CA LEU A 5 4.93 17.90 -4.74
C LEU A 5 3.64 18.23 -3.98
N VAL A 6 3.76 18.69 -2.74
CA VAL A 6 2.61 19.15 -1.94
C VAL A 6 1.88 20.31 -2.61
N GLN A 7 2.61 21.30 -3.15
CA GLN A 7 2.00 22.39 -3.89
C GLN A 7 1.25 21.90 -5.13
N ARG A 8 1.83 20.98 -5.91
CA ARG A 8 1.18 20.39 -7.08
C ARG A 8 -0.08 19.61 -6.74
N MET A 9 -0.07 18.82 -5.67
CA MET A 9 -1.27 18.17 -5.16
C MET A 9 -2.34 19.18 -4.76
N ARG A 10 -1.95 20.26 -4.07
CA ARG A 10 -2.88 21.34 -3.67
C ARG A 10 -3.46 22.13 -4.84
N MET A 11 -2.76 22.19 -5.99
CA MET A 11 -3.30 22.77 -7.22
C MET A 11 -4.36 21.89 -7.88
N LYS A 12 -4.31 20.56 -7.68
CA LYS A 12 -5.34 19.63 -8.16
C LYS A 12 -6.58 19.64 -7.26
N SER A 13 -6.38 19.68 -5.94
CA SER A 13 -7.46 19.82 -4.97
C SER A 13 -6.98 20.47 -3.68
N LYS A 14 -7.81 21.36 -3.11
CA LYS A 14 -7.53 22.02 -1.82
C LYS A 14 -7.27 20.99 -0.69
N HIS A 15 -7.98 19.87 -0.71
CA HIS A 15 -7.83 18.77 0.23
C HIS A 15 -7.60 17.45 -0.51
N TYR A 16 -6.71 16.61 0.01
CA TYR A 16 -6.41 15.30 -0.54
C TYR A 16 -5.98 14.36 0.58
N ILE A 17 -6.07 13.05 0.34
CA ILE A 17 -5.56 12.02 1.26
C ILE A 17 -4.11 11.72 0.90
N ALA A 18 -3.21 11.81 1.88
CA ALA A 18 -1.84 11.30 1.74
C ALA A 18 -1.78 9.90 2.36
N LEU A 19 -1.62 8.89 1.51
CA LEU A 19 -1.57 7.48 1.90
C LEU A 19 -0.12 6.98 1.80
N HIS A 20 0.42 6.49 2.91
CA HIS A 20 1.66 5.71 2.90
C HIS A 20 1.31 4.22 2.84
N LEU A 21 1.55 3.60 1.68
CA LEU A 21 1.21 2.21 1.42
C LEU A 21 2.48 1.35 1.50
N ARG A 22 2.66 0.68 2.65
CA ARG A 22 3.85 -0.13 2.95
C ARG A 22 3.61 -1.62 2.63
N PHE A 23 3.35 -1.90 1.35
CA PHE A 23 2.97 -3.22 0.82
C PHE A 23 4.02 -3.84 -0.12
N GLU A 24 5.30 -3.56 0.12
CA GLU A 24 6.41 -4.07 -0.65
C GLU A 24 6.87 -5.46 -0.13
N PRO A 25 7.50 -6.30 -0.97
CA PRO A 25 7.79 -7.70 -0.64
C PRO A 25 8.60 -7.91 0.63
N ASP A 26 9.55 -7.01 0.92
CA ASP A 26 10.39 -7.08 2.13
C ASP A 26 9.58 -6.92 3.41
N MET A 27 8.57 -6.06 3.40
CA MET A 27 7.69 -5.86 4.56
C MET A 27 6.71 -6.99 4.75
N LEU A 28 6.17 -7.52 3.66
CA LEU A 28 5.26 -8.67 3.75
C LEU A 28 6.02 -9.90 4.27
N ALA A 29 7.24 -10.10 3.78
CA ALA A 29 8.13 -11.14 4.29
C ALA A 29 8.50 -10.94 5.77
N PHE A 30 8.74 -9.70 6.19
CA PHE A 30 9.03 -9.34 7.58
C PHE A 30 7.82 -9.55 8.50
N SER A 31 6.63 -9.10 8.09
CA SER A 31 5.41 -9.26 8.90
C SER A 31 5.02 -10.73 9.05
N GLY A 32 5.35 -11.57 8.06
CA GLY A 32 5.04 -13.00 8.07
C GLY A 32 3.55 -13.28 7.89
N CYS A 33 2.79 -12.29 7.45
CA CYS A 33 1.36 -12.39 7.21
C CYS A 33 1.08 -13.16 5.91
N TYR A 34 -0.12 -13.72 5.81
CA TYR A 34 -0.59 -14.38 4.59
C TYR A 34 -1.70 -13.55 3.93
N TYR A 35 -1.59 -13.34 2.63
CA TYR A 35 -2.45 -12.47 1.83
C TYR A 35 -3.27 -13.20 0.76
N GLY A 36 -3.30 -14.53 0.80
CA GLY A 36 -4.17 -15.34 -0.06
C GLY A 36 -3.54 -15.80 -1.38
N GLY A 37 -2.28 -15.49 -1.66
CA GLY A 37 -1.56 -15.85 -2.88
C GLY A 37 -1.02 -17.29 -2.93
N GLY A 38 -1.49 -18.17 -2.04
CA GLY A 38 -1.18 -19.61 -2.05
C GLY A 38 0.29 -19.95 -1.81
N ASP A 39 0.71 -21.09 -2.35
CA ASP A 39 2.09 -21.59 -2.19
C ASP A 39 3.13 -20.70 -2.87
N LYS A 40 2.73 -19.99 -3.93
CA LYS A 40 3.57 -19.01 -4.61
C LYS A 40 3.99 -17.90 -3.65
N GLU A 41 3.03 -17.24 -3.01
CA GLU A 41 3.29 -16.19 -2.02
C GLU A 41 4.15 -16.72 -0.87
N ARG A 42 3.78 -17.88 -0.30
CA ARG A 42 4.50 -18.49 0.82
C ARG A 42 5.96 -18.76 0.48
N LYS A 43 6.24 -19.25 -0.74
CA LYS A 43 7.60 -19.54 -1.20
C LYS A 43 8.41 -18.28 -1.48
N GLU A 44 7.82 -17.30 -2.17
CA GLU A 44 8.47 -16.03 -2.52
C GLU A 44 8.82 -15.22 -1.26
N LEU A 45 7.81 -14.91 -0.44
CA LEU A 45 8.00 -14.14 0.79
C LEU A 45 8.83 -14.91 1.82
N GLY A 46 8.64 -16.23 1.90
CA GLY A 46 9.44 -17.11 2.76
C GLY A 46 10.93 -17.09 2.40
N THR A 47 11.27 -16.97 1.11
CA THR A 47 12.66 -16.84 0.66
C THR A 47 13.26 -15.49 1.09
N ILE A 48 12.51 -14.39 0.96
CA ILE A 48 12.94 -13.07 1.41
C ILE A 48 13.10 -13.04 2.94
N ARG A 49 12.19 -13.68 3.68
CA ARG A 49 12.18 -13.72 5.15
C ARG A 49 13.46 -14.30 5.75
N LYS A 50 14.14 -15.22 5.04
CA LYS A 50 15.42 -15.81 5.47
C LYS A 50 16.53 -14.78 5.73
N ARG A 51 16.38 -13.54 5.23
CA ARG A 51 17.27 -12.41 5.55
C ARG A 51 17.28 -12.06 7.05
N TRP A 52 16.17 -12.29 7.76
CA TRP A 52 16.06 -12.01 9.20
C TRP A 52 16.14 -13.28 10.03
N LYS A 53 17.37 -13.70 10.36
CA LYS A 53 17.66 -14.95 11.11
C LYS A 53 17.10 -14.97 12.54
N THR A 54 16.93 -13.81 13.16
CA THR A 54 16.44 -13.66 14.54
C THR A 54 14.92 -13.54 14.64
N LEU A 55 14.22 -13.53 13.50
CA LEU A 55 12.79 -13.28 13.49
C LEU A 55 12.03 -14.57 13.79
N HIS A 56 11.37 -14.61 14.95
CA HIS A 56 10.59 -15.77 15.34
C HIS A 56 9.43 -16.03 14.38
N THR A 57 9.09 -17.30 14.20
CA THR A 57 7.84 -17.69 13.53
C THR A 57 6.68 -17.29 14.43
N SER A 58 5.87 -16.34 13.98
CA SER A 58 4.63 -15.95 14.63
C SER A 58 3.43 -16.57 13.91
N ASN A 59 2.31 -16.69 14.61
CA ASN A 59 1.04 -17.05 13.98
C ASN A 59 0.55 -15.84 13.14
N PRO A 60 0.43 -15.96 11.81
CA PRO A 60 0.04 -14.86 10.93
C PRO A 60 -1.28 -14.18 11.33
N ASP A 61 -2.28 -14.98 11.69
CA ASP A 61 -3.61 -14.46 12.05
C ASP A 61 -3.58 -13.67 13.37
N LYS A 62 -2.72 -14.10 14.30
CA LYS A 62 -2.51 -13.38 15.57
C LYS A 62 -1.86 -12.02 15.32
N GLU A 63 -0.82 -11.97 14.49
CA GLU A 63 -0.14 -10.71 14.17
C GLU A 63 -1.06 -9.76 13.39
N ARG A 64 -1.93 -10.29 12.52
CA ARG A 64 -2.95 -9.52 11.80
C ARG A 64 -3.93 -8.86 12.76
N ARG A 65 -4.48 -9.62 13.71
CA ARG A 65 -5.40 -9.08 14.73
C ARG A 65 -4.75 -8.04 15.63
N HIS A 66 -3.44 -8.11 15.84
CA HIS A 66 -2.67 -7.11 16.58
C HIS A 66 -2.27 -5.89 15.73
N GLY A 67 -2.73 -5.80 14.49
CA GLY A 67 -2.45 -4.66 13.61
C GLY A 67 -1.00 -4.62 13.08
N LYS A 68 -0.28 -5.73 13.09
CA LYS A 68 1.11 -5.79 12.60
C LYS A 68 1.23 -6.11 11.11
N CYS A 69 0.15 -6.57 10.48
CA CYS A 69 0.12 -6.83 9.05
C CYS A 69 -0.22 -5.54 8.28
N PRO A 70 0.58 -5.16 7.27
CA PRO A 70 0.14 -4.18 6.28
C PRO A 70 -1.22 -4.56 5.70
N LEU A 71 -2.10 -3.56 5.54
CA LEU A 71 -3.36 -3.71 4.80
C LEU A 71 -3.06 -3.83 3.31
N THR A 72 -3.84 -4.66 2.61
CA THR A 72 -3.82 -4.68 1.14
C THR A 72 -4.35 -3.36 0.59
N PRO A 73 -3.99 -2.96 -0.65
CA PRO A 73 -4.55 -1.75 -1.26
C PRO A 73 -6.09 -1.76 -1.35
N GLU A 74 -6.69 -2.94 -1.56
CA GLU A 74 -8.14 -3.12 -1.54
C GLU A 74 -8.74 -2.81 -0.15
N GLU A 75 -8.17 -3.37 0.92
CA GLU A 75 -8.60 -3.11 2.29
C GLU A 75 -8.48 -1.63 2.67
N VAL A 76 -7.39 -0.97 2.25
CA VAL A 76 -7.23 0.48 2.43
C VAL A 76 -8.34 1.23 1.70
N GLY A 77 -8.64 0.83 0.45
CA GLY A 77 -9.69 1.46 -0.34
C GLY A 77 -11.06 1.32 0.32
N LEU A 78 -11.42 0.12 0.76
CA LEU A 78 -12.68 -0.15 1.47
C LEU A 78 -12.76 0.61 2.81
N MET A 79 -11.66 0.68 3.56
CA MET A 79 -11.59 1.47 4.79
C MET A 79 -11.88 2.95 4.52
N LEU A 80 -11.23 3.55 3.50
CA LEU A 80 -11.47 4.95 3.14
C LEU A 80 -12.93 5.19 2.70
N ARG A 81 -13.53 4.28 1.93
CA ARG A 81 -14.95 4.36 1.57
C ARG A 81 -15.85 4.30 2.81
N THR A 82 -15.52 3.45 3.76
CA THR A 82 -16.27 3.29 5.02
C THR A 82 -16.19 4.53 5.90
N LEU A 83 -15.07 5.26 5.85
CA LEU A 83 -14.90 6.57 6.50
C LEU A 83 -15.67 7.71 5.81
N GLY A 84 -16.36 7.43 4.71
CA GLY A 84 -17.22 8.39 4.00
C GLY A 84 -16.53 9.14 2.85
N TYR A 85 -15.33 8.73 2.43
CA TYR A 85 -14.67 9.36 1.29
C TYR A 85 -15.31 8.95 -0.05
N GLY A 86 -15.71 9.95 -0.84
CA GLY A 86 -16.17 9.79 -2.22
C GLY A 86 -15.06 9.34 -3.16
N ASN A 87 -15.42 8.83 -4.34
CA ASN A 87 -14.44 8.43 -5.37
C ASN A 87 -13.78 9.65 -6.06
N ASP A 88 -14.34 10.85 -5.88
CA ASP A 88 -13.83 12.12 -6.37
C ASP A 88 -12.65 12.66 -5.55
N VAL A 89 -12.41 12.11 -4.34
CA VAL A 89 -11.27 12.54 -3.52
C VAL A 89 -9.95 12.26 -4.22
N ASN A 90 -9.05 13.24 -4.16
CA ASN A 90 -7.70 13.08 -4.67
C ASN A 90 -6.88 12.30 -3.64
N ILE A 91 -6.21 11.23 -4.07
CA ILE A 91 -5.31 10.44 -3.22
C ILE A 91 -3.88 10.50 -3.74
N TYR A 92 -2.96 10.87 -2.86
CA TYR A 92 -1.53 10.75 -3.08
C TYR A 92 -1.03 9.47 -2.41
N VAL A 93 -0.54 8.52 -3.18
CA VAL A 93 -0.01 7.25 -2.68
C VAL A 93 1.51 7.29 -2.72
N ALA A 94 2.11 7.16 -1.55
CA ALA A 94 3.54 6.97 -1.34
C ALA A 94 3.81 5.49 -1.02
N SER A 95 4.49 4.81 -1.95
CA SER A 95 4.93 3.43 -1.80
C SER A 95 6.24 3.22 -2.56
N GLY A 96 7.00 2.19 -2.19
CA GLY A 96 7.97 1.55 -3.07
C GLY A 96 7.30 0.57 -4.04
N ASP A 97 8.03 -0.49 -4.40
CA ASP A 97 7.56 -1.54 -5.30
C ASP A 97 6.51 -2.42 -4.62
N VAL A 98 5.24 -2.20 -4.94
CA VAL A 98 4.11 -2.94 -4.36
C VAL A 98 4.15 -4.41 -4.79
N TYR A 99 3.98 -5.33 -3.84
CA TYR A 99 3.90 -6.76 -4.14
C TYR A 99 2.67 -7.07 -5.01
N GLY A 100 2.90 -7.72 -6.15
CA GLY A 100 1.89 -7.93 -7.20
C GLY A 100 1.63 -6.73 -8.11
N GLY A 101 2.33 -5.60 -7.90
CA GLY A 101 2.35 -4.46 -8.81
C GLY A 101 0.96 -3.84 -9.06
N GLU A 102 0.68 -3.54 -10.33
CA GLU A 102 -0.57 -2.89 -10.73
C GLU A 102 -1.82 -3.77 -10.50
N GLU A 103 -1.71 -5.10 -10.54
CA GLU A 103 -2.84 -5.99 -10.22
C GLU A 103 -3.32 -5.77 -8.78
N THR A 104 -2.39 -5.65 -7.84
CA THR A 104 -2.69 -5.39 -6.43
C THR A 104 -3.19 -3.96 -6.18
N LEU A 105 -2.78 -2.99 -7.01
CA LEU A 105 -3.23 -1.60 -6.91
C LEU A 105 -4.56 -1.33 -7.62
N ALA A 106 -4.96 -2.18 -8.57
CA ALA A 106 -6.14 -1.98 -9.39
C ALA A 106 -7.43 -1.75 -8.58
N PRO A 107 -7.73 -2.50 -7.50
CA PRO A 107 -8.91 -2.24 -6.67
C PRO A 107 -8.90 -0.84 -6.03
N LEU A 108 -7.74 -0.39 -5.54
CA LEU A 108 -7.60 0.93 -4.92
C LEU A 108 -7.81 2.05 -5.96
N ARG A 109 -7.24 1.90 -7.15
CA ARG A 109 -7.45 2.85 -8.27
C ARG A 109 -8.91 2.87 -8.74
N ALA A 110 -9.59 1.72 -8.76
CA ALA A 110 -11.00 1.65 -9.14
C ALA A 110 -11.90 2.39 -8.14
N LEU A 111 -11.60 2.29 -6.84
CA LEU A 111 -12.32 3.01 -5.78
C LEU A 111 -12.00 4.52 -5.77
N PHE A 112 -10.76 4.89 -6.12
CA PHE A 112 -10.25 6.26 -6.10
C PHE A 112 -9.50 6.61 -7.39
N PRO A 113 -10.22 6.97 -8.48
CA PRO A 113 -9.62 7.24 -9.79
C PRO A 113 -8.67 8.46 -9.82
N ASN A 114 -8.84 9.42 -8.91
CA ASN A 114 -7.93 10.57 -8.75
C ASN A 114 -6.67 10.16 -7.97
N PHE A 115 -5.94 9.20 -8.54
CA PHE A 115 -4.79 8.52 -7.93
C PHE A 115 -3.47 9.12 -8.42
N TYR A 116 -2.63 9.55 -7.48
CA TYR A 116 -1.36 10.19 -7.78
C TYR A 116 -0.21 9.53 -7.03
N THR A 117 0.91 9.34 -7.72
CA THR A 117 2.16 8.87 -7.12
C THR A 117 3.22 9.98 -7.14
N LYS A 118 4.40 9.69 -6.58
CA LYS A 118 5.56 10.56 -6.74
C LYS A 118 5.83 10.86 -8.21
N ASP A 119 5.77 9.86 -9.09
CA ASP A 119 6.16 10.02 -10.49
C ASP A 119 5.16 10.85 -11.28
N THR A 120 3.85 10.62 -11.08
CA THR A 120 2.79 11.39 -11.75
C THR A 120 2.73 12.85 -11.30
N ILE A 121 3.24 13.17 -10.11
CA ILE A 121 3.26 14.55 -9.57
C ILE A 121 4.63 15.22 -9.75
N ALA A 122 5.70 14.45 -9.89
CA ALA A 122 7.04 14.97 -10.15
C ALA A 122 7.23 15.33 -11.63
N SER A 123 6.51 14.68 -12.55
CA SER A 123 6.52 15.01 -13.98
C SER A 123 6.21 16.51 -14.23
N LYS A 124 6.70 17.03 -15.36
CA LYS A 124 6.57 18.45 -15.74
C LYS A 124 5.34 18.73 -16.60
N GLU A 125 4.53 17.73 -16.90
CA GLU A 125 3.22 17.94 -17.53
C GLU A 125 2.30 18.81 -16.66
#